data_AF-A0A0Q6T872-F1
#
_entry.id   AF-A0A0Q6T872-F1
#
_cell.length_a   1.000
_cell.length_b   1.000
_cell.length_c   1.000
_cell.angle_alpha   90.00
_cell.angle_beta   90.00
_cell.angle_gamma   90.00
#
_symmetry.space_group_name_H-M   'P 1'
#
loop_
_entity.id
_entity.type
_entity.pdbx_description
1 polymer ?
#
loop_
_entity_poly.entity_id
_entity_poly.type
_entity_poly.pdbx_seq_one_letter_code
_entity_poly.pdbx_strand_id
1 'polypeptide(L)'
;MTNALSRATRRAASASLLAGALAALATCASAQTVAINPGTTYQTVRGFGGFSGAGWAAELTSAQVDAAFGTATGQIGLSIMRIRIDPDSSKWSTQLASAQLAKAKGALLFATPWSPPASMKTNNSVISGRLASSHYADYATHLLNFASTMQAGGAALYGFSIQNEPDYDPGTYESCLWNSTEFINFLAGQGSRFGSYKVMAPESFNFSKTLTDPILNSATAAPQFDIVAGHLYGVSPSDYPLARSKGKELWMTEHYTDSTSDANDWSKALPVALELHNSMVSNYSAYVWWYIRRSYGLLTEDGKVSKRGYIMSQFAKYVRPGATRIAATEKPYSDVYVTAFKTSAGKLVVVAINNGTSQRQLQLQAGSAATSFTKYRTTSADNDGYAGQYTVTGGVATAYIDPGSVNTFVGQ
;
A
#
# COMPACT_ATOMS: atom_id res chain seq x y z
N MET A 1 -73.21 31.77 -53.27
CA MET A 1 -73.02 30.85 -52.13
C MET A 1 -73.53 29.48 -52.58
N THR A 2 -72.67 28.67 -53.24
CA THR A 2 -71.99 27.48 -52.67
C THR A 2 -73.00 26.41 -52.20
N ASN A 3 -73.03 25.15 -52.62
CA ASN A 3 -72.06 24.28 -53.27
C ASN A 3 -72.79 23.11 -53.97
N ALA A 4 -72.18 22.59 -55.04
CA ALA A 4 -72.59 21.39 -55.75
C ALA A 4 -71.64 20.22 -55.46
N LEU A 5 -72.23 19.03 -55.26
CA LEU A 5 -71.88 17.71 -55.81
C LEU A 5 -70.40 17.23 -55.95
N SER A 6 -70.17 16.06 -55.33
CA SER A 6 -69.69 14.80 -55.96
C SER A 6 -68.19 14.54 -56.25
N ARG A 7 -67.71 13.44 -55.62
CA ARG A 7 -66.70 12.42 -56.03
C ARG A 7 -65.27 12.88 -56.37
N ALA A 8 -64.28 12.30 -55.67
CA ALA A 8 -63.29 11.40 -56.29
C ALA A 8 -62.28 10.83 -55.28
N THR A 9 -62.08 9.52 -55.42
CA THR A 9 -61.01 8.64 -54.94
C THR A 9 -59.59 9.22 -54.92
N ARG A 10 -58.84 8.99 -53.83
CA ARG A 10 -57.39 8.69 -53.89
C ARG A 10 -57.01 7.62 -52.87
N ARG A 11 -56.51 6.50 -53.40
CA ARG A 11 -55.71 5.50 -52.69
C ARG A 11 -54.37 6.13 -52.30
N ALA A 12 -53.96 5.97 -51.05
CA ALA A 12 -52.55 6.01 -50.66
C ALA A 12 -52.28 4.77 -49.81
N ALA A 13 -51.32 3.97 -50.25
CA ALA A 13 -50.96 2.68 -49.69
C ALA A 13 -50.39 2.84 -48.28
N SER A 14 -50.91 2.07 -47.33
CA SER A 14 -50.28 1.87 -46.02
C SER A 14 -49.08 0.94 -46.20
N ALA A 15 -47.87 1.49 -46.15
CA ALA A 15 -46.65 0.71 -45.97
C ALA A 15 -46.51 0.33 -44.50
N SER A 16 -46.74 -0.93 -44.18
CA SER A 16 -46.49 -1.51 -42.86
C SER A 16 -44.98 -1.54 -42.61
N LEU A 17 -44.45 -0.59 -41.82
CA LEU A 17 -43.15 -0.77 -41.17
C LEU A 17 -43.33 -1.71 -39.98
N LEU A 18 -42.96 -2.97 -40.16
CA LEU A 18 -42.65 -3.87 -39.06
C LEU A 18 -41.37 -3.33 -38.38
N ALA A 19 -41.52 -2.53 -37.33
CA ALA A 19 -40.42 -2.21 -36.44
C ALA A 19 -40.08 -3.47 -35.64
N GLY A 20 -39.09 -4.23 -36.12
CA GLY A 20 -38.48 -5.32 -35.39
C GLY A 20 -37.84 -4.78 -34.12
N ALA A 21 -38.44 -5.05 -32.97
CA ALA A 21 -37.80 -4.87 -31.68
C ALA A 21 -36.65 -5.89 -31.58
N LEU A 22 -35.43 -5.46 -31.90
CA LEU A 22 -34.24 -6.17 -31.42
C LEU A 22 -34.18 -5.96 -29.91
N ALA A 23 -34.68 -6.93 -29.16
CA ALA A 23 -34.28 -7.10 -27.78
C ALA A 23 -32.75 -7.31 -27.77
N ALA A 24 -32.01 -6.32 -27.29
CA ALA A 24 -30.61 -6.49 -26.95
C ALA A 24 -30.54 -7.53 -25.83
N LEU A 25 -30.31 -8.79 -26.21
CA LEU A 25 -29.88 -9.83 -25.30
C LEU A 25 -28.57 -9.37 -24.70
N ALA A 26 -28.62 -8.79 -23.51
CA ALA A 26 -27.44 -8.59 -22.67
C ALA A 26 -26.84 -9.99 -22.45
N THR A 27 -25.76 -10.29 -23.16
CA THR A 27 -24.98 -11.49 -22.91
C THR A 27 -24.48 -11.38 -21.48
N CYS A 28 -25.09 -12.14 -20.57
CA CYS A 28 -24.55 -12.31 -19.23
C CYS A 28 -23.16 -12.92 -19.42
N ALA A 29 -22.11 -12.12 -19.21
CA ALA A 29 -20.76 -12.63 -19.24
C ALA A 29 -20.69 -13.80 -18.25
N SER A 30 -20.23 -14.97 -18.72
CA SER A 30 -20.07 -16.14 -17.86
C SER A 30 -19.21 -15.77 -16.65
N ALA A 31 -19.61 -16.25 -15.47
CA ALA A 31 -18.84 -16.07 -14.25
C ALA A 31 -17.42 -16.60 -14.46
N GLN A 32 -16.41 -15.80 -14.08
CA GLN A 32 -15.02 -16.25 -14.17
C GLN A 32 -14.57 -16.87 -12.85
N THR A 33 -13.79 -17.93 -12.98
CA THR A 33 -13.28 -18.68 -11.83
C THR A 33 -12.08 -17.98 -11.21
N VAL A 34 -12.15 -17.79 -9.88
CA VAL A 34 -11.02 -17.43 -9.04
C VAL A 34 -10.61 -18.68 -8.26
N ALA A 35 -9.63 -19.40 -8.77
CA ALA A 35 -9.09 -20.58 -8.11
C ALA A 35 -8.20 -20.14 -6.96
N ILE A 36 -8.59 -20.39 -5.70
CA ILE A 36 -7.80 -20.05 -4.51
C ILE A 36 -7.09 -21.31 -4.03
N ASN A 37 -5.77 -21.28 -3.93
CA ASN A 37 -4.96 -22.40 -3.49
C ASN A 37 -4.13 -22.02 -2.24
N PRO A 38 -4.64 -22.34 -1.03
CA PRO A 38 -3.92 -22.08 0.22
C PRO A 38 -2.64 -22.91 0.41
N GLY A 39 -2.40 -23.93 -0.42
CA GLY A 39 -1.21 -24.77 -0.38
C GLY A 39 0.03 -24.14 -1.04
N THR A 40 -0.16 -23.14 -1.92
CA THR A 40 0.94 -22.37 -2.50
C THR A 40 1.01 -21.01 -1.84
N THR A 41 2.04 -20.81 -1.03
CA THR A 41 2.26 -19.57 -0.26
C THR A 41 3.37 -18.70 -0.86
N TYR A 42 3.27 -17.39 -0.66
CA TYR A 42 4.27 -16.40 -1.05
C TYR A 42 4.81 -15.67 0.18
N GLN A 43 4.87 -14.34 0.15
CA GLN A 43 5.37 -13.54 1.25
C GLN A 43 4.41 -13.50 2.44
N THR A 44 4.98 -13.35 3.64
CA THR A 44 4.25 -12.91 4.82
C THR A 44 3.99 -11.41 4.71
N VAL A 45 2.76 -10.98 4.96
CA VAL A 45 2.38 -9.58 5.02
C VAL A 45 2.73 -9.06 6.41
N ARG A 46 3.66 -8.11 6.45
CA ARG A 46 4.03 -7.39 7.66
C ARG A 46 2.99 -6.33 8.01
N GLY A 47 2.45 -5.64 7.01
CA GLY A 47 1.37 -4.70 7.22
C GLY A 47 1.35 -3.56 6.20
N PHE A 48 0.47 -2.62 6.50
CA PHE A 48 0.21 -1.44 5.69
C PHE A 48 0.34 -0.21 6.58
N GLY A 49 0.90 0.87 6.06
CA GLY A 49 1.26 2.01 6.87
C GLY A 49 1.23 3.35 6.17
N GLY A 50 1.69 4.35 6.91
CA GLY A 50 2.01 5.66 6.37
C GLY A 50 3.00 6.42 7.24
N PHE A 51 3.45 7.55 6.73
CA PHE A 51 4.37 8.45 7.39
C PHE A 51 3.66 9.41 8.35
N SER A 52 4.16 9.49 9.59
CA SER A 52 3.82 10.56 10.53
C SER A 52 4.60 11.81 10.16
N GLY A 53 3.90 12.90 9.85
CA GLY A 53 4.53 14.14 9.40
C GLY A 53 5.13 15.01 10.50
N ALA A 54 5.14 14.57 11.76
CA ALA A 54 5.64 15.37 12.88
C ALA A 54 7.06 15.91 12.59
N GLY A 55 7.25 17.21 12.82
CA GLY A 55 8.48 17.94 12.49
C GLY A 55 8.44 18.69 11.15
N TRP A 56 7.67 18.22 10.16
CA TRP A 56 7.48 18.88 8.86
C TRP A 56 6.03 19.31 8.58
N ALA A 57 5.09 18.63 9.22
CA ALA A 57 3.66 18.93 9.22
C ALA A 57 3.14 18.81 10.66
N ALA A 58 1.91 19.28 10.89
CA ALA A 58 1.29 19.13 12.19
C ALA A 58 1.16 17.65 12.56
N GLU A 59 1.47 17.33 13.82
CA GLU A 59 1.38 15.98 14.34
C GLU A 59 -0.06 15.42 14.23
N LEU A 60 -0.20 14.09 14.15
CA LEU A 60 -1.51 13.45 14.20
C LEU A 60 -2.12 13.61 15.60
N THR A 61 -3.37 14.05 15.68
CA THR A 61 -4.13 14.04 16.94
C THR A 61 -4.49 12.61 17.34
N SER A 62 -4.89 12.40 18.60
CA SER A 62 -5.36 11.07 19.06
C SER A 62 -6.48 10.51 18.18
N ALA A 63 -7.47 11.33 17.82
CA ALA A 63 -8.57 10.91 16.96
C ALA A 63 -8.10 10.53 15.54
N GLN A 64 -7.07 11.20 15.02
CA GLN A 64 -6.49 10.86 13.72
C GLN A 64 -5.66 9.56 13.80
N VAL A 65 -4.96 9.32 14.92
CA VAL A 65 -4.31 8.02 15.16
C VAL A 65 -5.35 6.91 15.30
N ASP A 66 -6.49 7.16 15.96
CA ASP A 66 -7.61 6.22 16.02
C ASP A 66 -8.17 5.91 14.63
N ALA A 67 -8.42 6.94 13.82
CA ALA A 67 -8.89 6.80 12.44
C ALA A 67 -7.90 6.01 11.57
N ALA A 68 -6.59 6.25 11.72
CA ALA A 68 -5.57 5.60 10.92
C ALA A 68 -5.28 4.16 11.35
N PHE A 69 -5.09 3.89 12.64
CA PHE A 69 -4.55 2.61 13.13
C PHE A 69 -5.61 1.70 13.77
N GLY A 70 -6.79 2.23 14.10
CA GLY A 70 -7.90 1.42 14.60
C GLY A 70 -8.56 0.57 13.52
N THR A 71 -9.29 -0.47 13.91
CA THR A 71 -9.96 -1.41 12.99
C THR A 71 -11.48 -1.37 13.11
N ALA A 72 -12.06 -0.42 13.84
CA ALA A 72 -13.51 -0.24 13.90
C ALA A 72 -14.07 0.25 12.55
N THR A 73 -15.39 0.29 12.42
CA THR A 73 -16.06 0.89 11.26
C THR A 73 -15.63 2.35 11.09
N GLY A 74 -15.27 2.75 9.87
CA GLY A 74 -14.75 4.10 9.58
C GLY A 74 -13.28 4.32 9.90
N GLN A 75 -12.53 3.29 10.31
CA GLN A 75 -11.08 3.35 10.56
C GLN A 75 -10.31 2.51 9.53
N ILE A 76 -9.06 2.88 9.25
CA ILE A 76 -8.28 2.31 8.15
C ILE A 76 -7.64 0.96 8.52
N GLY A 77 -7.14 0.82 9.75
CA GLY A 77 -6.47 -0.39 10.20
C GLY A 77 -4.98 -0.45 9.82
N LEU A 78 -4.29 0.68 9.70
CA LEU A 78 -2.84 0.69 9.54
C LEU A 78 -2.15 -0.09 10.68
N SER A 79 -1.00 -0.68 10.37
CA SER A 79 -0.19 -1.50 11.28
C SER A 79 1.30 -1.18 11.21
N ILE A 80 1.69 -0.18 10.42
CA ILE A 80 3.05 0.33 10.32
C ILE A 80 3.00 1.85 10.36
N MET A 81 3.85 2.47 11.17
CA MET A 81 4.10 3.91 11.15
C MET A 81 5.56 4.16 10.79
N ARG A 82 5.78 4.97 9.75
CA ARG A 82 7.09 5.50 9.39
C ARG A 82 7.30 6.86 10.06
N ILE A 83 8.51 7.09 10.56
CA ILE A 83 8.89 8.26 11.34
C ILE A 83 10.20 8.84 10.80
N ARG A 84 10.37 10.16 10.87
CA ARG A 84 11.63 10.82 10.52
C ARG A 84 12.62 10.84 11.68
N ILE A 85 13.87 10.49 11.38
CA ILE A 85 15.01 10.76 12.26
C ILE A 85 15.53 12.16 11.91
N ASP A 86 15.30 13.12 12.81
CA ASP A 86 15.78 14.49 12.64
C ASP A 86 17.31 14.55 12.84
N PRO A 87 18.07 15.28 12.00
CA PRO A 87 19.50 15.50 12.23
C PRO A 87 19.80 16.17 13.58
N ASP A 88 18.88 16.98 14.12
CA ASP A 88 18.97 17.59 15.43
C ASP A 88 18.23 16.75 16.49
N SER A 89 19.02 16.14 17.38
CA SER A 89 18.50 15.31 18.49
C SER A 89 17.57 16.04 19.45
N SER A 90 17.64 17.38 19.52
CA SER A 90 16.70 18.16 20.34
C SER A 90 15.25 18.06 19.84
N LYS A 91 15.04 17.62 18.59
CA LYS A 91 13.73 17.50 17.94
C LYS A 91 13.13 16.10 18.03
N TRP A 92 13.86 15.09 18.50
CA TRP A 92 13.38 13.70 18.46
C TRP A 92 12.11 13.46 19.27
N SER A 93 11.90 14.20 20.37
CA SER A 93 10.69 14.07 21.19
C SER A 93 9.41 14.42 20.44
N THR A 94 9.49 15.18 19.33
CA THR A 94 8.33 15.54 18.49
C THR A 94 7.63 14.33 17.87
N GLN A 95 8.30 13.18 17.81
CA GLN A 95 7.75 11.95 17.25
C GLN A 95 6.95 11.13 18.27
N LEU A 96 7.10 11.40 19.57
CA LEU A 96 6.70 10.47 20.61
C LEU A 96 5.18 10.30 20.76
N ALA A 97 4.40 11.39 20.74
CA ALA A 97 2.99 11.31 21.12
C ALA A 97 2.18 10.45 20.13
N SER A 98 2.29 10.72 18.84
CA SER A 98 1.63 9.90 17.80
C SER A 98 2.20 8.49 17.71
N ALA A 99 3.51 8.31 17.90
CA ALA A 99 4.15 6.99 17.86
C ALA A 99 3.73 6.08 19.03
N GLN A 100 3.62 6.61 20.25
CA GLN A 100 3.10 5.90 21.42
C GLN A 100 1.69 5.37 21.16
N LEU A 101 0.80 6.23 20.64
CA LEU A 101 -0.59 5.87 20.38
C LEU A 101 -0.71 4.81 19.28
N ALA A 102 0.08 4.92 18.21
CA ALA A 102 0.10 3.90 17.15
C ALA A 102 0.66 2.57 17.67
N LYS A 103 1.73 2.59 18.47
CA LYS A 103 2.29 1.38 19.08
C LYS A 103 1.31 0.71 20.05
N ALA A 104 0.54 1.48 20.82
CA ALA A 104 -0.51 0.95 21.69
C ALA A 104 -1.62 0.23 20.90
N LYS A 105 -1.77 0.53 19.61
CA LYS A 105 -2.68 -0.17 18.68
C LYS A 105 -2.02 -1.35 17.96
N GLY A 106 -0.79 -1.70 18.34
CA GLY A 106 -0.03 -2.80 17.76
C GLY A 106 0.73 -2.44 16.48
N ALA A 107 0.89 -1.16 16.15
CA ALA A 107 1.67 -0.76 14.99
C ALA A 107 3.17 -1.03 15.20
N LEU A 108 3.84 -1.49 14.15
CA LEU A 108 5.29 -1.46 14.06
C LEU A 108 5.75 -0.04 13.75
N LEU A 109 6.79 0.40 14.44
CA LEU A 109 7.40 1.71 14.20
C LEU A 109 8.74 1.49 13.51
N PHE A 110 8.95 2.12 12.36
CA PHE A 110 10.29 2.22 11.79
C PHE A 110 10.63 3.67 11.48
N ALA A 111 11.93 3.97 11.51
CA ALA A 111 12.40 5.33 11.34
C ALA A 111 13.38 5.44 10.17
N THR A 112 13.29 6.53 9.42
CA THR A 112 14.17 6.82 8.30
C THR A 112 14.85 8.18 8.50
N PRO A 113 16.18 8.28 8.35
CA PRO A 113 16.90 9.55 8.27
C PRO A 113 16.90 10.10 6.84
N TRP A 114 16.58 11.38 6.66
CA TRP A 114 16.80 12.08 5.38
C TRP A 114 18.23 12.60 5.26
N SER A 115 18.84 12.94 6.38
CA SER A 115 20.22 13.39 6.41
C SER A 115 20.89 13.04 7.74
N PRO A 116 22.19 12.73 7.74
CA PRO A 116 23.04 12.87 8.91
C PRO A 116 23.06 14.33 9.42
N PRO A 117 23.49 14.57 10.68
CA PRO A 117 23.88 15.90 11.13
C PRO A 117 24.86 16.57 10.16
N ALA A 118 24.68 17.87 9.91
CA ALA A 118 25.47 18.63 8.93
C ALA A 118 26.98 18.43 9.13
N SER A 119 27.45 18.46 10.38
CA SER A 119 28.87 18.29 10.73
C SER A 119 29.48 16.95 10.32
N MET A 120 28.65 15.92 10.07
CA MET A 120 29.11 14.60 9.62
C MET A 120 29.25 14.50 8.10
N LYS A 121 28.80 15.51 7.35
CA LYS A 121 28.68 15.48 5.90
C LYS A 121 29.79 16.25 5.22
N THR A 122 30.16 15.80 4.02
CA THR A 122 31.25 16.37 3.21
C THR A 122 31.04 17.84 2.82
N ASN A 123 29.82 18.33 2.88
CA ASN A 123 29.44 19.70 2.53
C ASN A 123 28.98 20.54 3.73
N ASN A 124 29.06 20.00 4.96
CA ASN A 124 28.60 20.66 6.18
C ASN A 124 27.16 21.24 6.09
N SER A 125 26.25 20.53 5.42
CA SER A 125 24.85 20.93 5.23
C SER A 125 23.94 19.72 5.32
N VAL A 126 22.71 19.85 5.84
CA VAL A 126 21.71 18.77 5.83
C VAL A 126 21.07 18.56 4.44
N ILE A 127 21.33 19.43 3.48
CA ILE A 127 20.87 19.33 2.08
C ILE A 127 22.01 18.80 1.21
N SER A 128 21.73 17.84 0.32
CA SER A 128 22.66 17.24 -0.64
C SER A 128 23.91 16.64 0.02
N GLY A 129 25.01 16.47 -0.71
CA GLY A 129 26.28 15.99 -0.15
C GLY A 129 26.25 14.51 0.25
N ARG A 130 27.29 14.07 0.96
CA ARG A 130 27.51 12.66 1.33
C ARG A 130 27.93 12.57 2.79
N LEU A 131 27.69 11.43 3.43
CA LEU A 131 28.27 11.14 4.73
C LEU A 131 29.78 10.98 4.58
N ALA A 132 30.58 11.74 5.33
CA ALA A 132 32.02 11.55 5.32
C ALA A 132 32.38 10.21 5.97
N SER A 133 33.26 9.43 5.35
CA SER A 133 33.61 8.08 5.82
C SER A 133 34.21 8.05 7.22
N SER A 134 34.88 9.14 7.63
CA SER A 134 35.37 9.34 9.00
C SER A 134 34.26 9.39 10.06
N HIS A 135 33.02 9.68 9.67
CA HIS A 135 31.86 9.79 10.55
C HIS A 135 30.90 8.59 10.48
N TYR A 136 31.29 7.47 9.85
CA TYR A 136 30.42 6.28 9.81
C TYR A 136 30.08 5.77 11.22
N ALA A 137 31.05 5.71 12.11
CA ALA A 137 30.80 5.28 13.48
C ALA A 137 29.91 6.27 14.25
N ASP A 138 30.06 7.57 14.02
CA ASP A 138 29.25 8.61 14.66
C ASP A 138 27.81 8.58 14.15
N TYR A 139 27.61 8.36 12.85
CA TYR A 139 26.29 8.24 12.25
C TYR A 139 25.55 6.99 12.76
N ALA A 140 26.23 5.84 12.86
CA ALA A 140 25.63 4.66 13.48
C ALA A 140 25.23 4.90 14.95
N THR A 141 26.04 5.65 15.71
CA THR A 141 25.70 6.09 17.07
C THR A 141 24.47 7.02 17.07
N HIS A 142 24.36 7.94 16.11
CA HIS A 142 23.22 8.83 15.97
C HIS A 142 21.91 8.06 15.75
N LEU A 143 21.89 7.05 14.87
CA LEU A 143 20.72 6.18 14.65
C LEU A 143 20.34 5.40 15.91
N LEU A 144 21.33 4.83 16.62
CA LEU A 144 21.10 4.10 17.88
C LEU A 144 20.58 5.02 19.00
N ASN A 145 21.08 6.24 19.09
CA ASN A 145 20.62 7.23 20.07
C ASN A 145 19.17 7.64 19.80
N PHE A 146 18.76 7.77 18.53
CA PHE A 146 17.35 7.99 18.18
C PHE A 146 16.49 6.80 18.64
N ALA A 147 16.92 5.57 18.33
CA ALA A 147 16.21 4.36 18.73
C ALA A 147 16.08 4.25 20.27
N SER A 148 17.15 4.59 21.00
CA SER A 148 17.15 4.66 22.47
C SER A 148 16.18 5.72 23.00
N THR A 149 16.12 6.89 22.37
CA THR A 149 15.18 7.98 22.75
C THR A 149 13.74 7.53 22.57
N MET A 150 13.43 6.92 21.42
CA MET A 150 12.10 6.37 21.14
C MET A 150 11.73 5.26 22.13
N GLN A 151 12.67 4.37 22.47
CA GLN A 151 12.45 3.33 23.47
C GLN A 151 12.19 3.90 24.87
N ALA A 152 12.99 4.87 25.32
CA ALA A 152 12.81 5.53 26.61
C ALA A 152 11.47 6.28 26.69
N GLY A 153 11.02 6.84 25.57
CA GLY A 153 9.69 7.45 25.43
C GLY A 153 8.56 6.44 25.21
N GLY A 154 8.74 5.13 25.40
CA GLY A 154 7.67 4.13 25.26
C GLY A 154 7.24 3.84 23.81
N ALA A 155 7.97 4.34 22.82
CA ALA A 155 7.72 4.18 21.39
C ALA A 155 8.83 3.35 20.71
N ALA A 156 9.24 2.23 21.33
CA ALA A 156 10.35 1.42 20.83
C ALA A 156 10.18 1.00 19.36
N LEU A 157 11.24 1.16 18.57
CA LEU A 157 11.25 0.87 17.15
C LEU A 157 11.33 -0.64 16.86
N TYR A 158 10.67 -1.06 15.79
CA TYR A 158 10.92 -2.34 15.12
C TYR A 158 12.28 -2.33 14.40
N GLY A 159 12.61 -1.21 13.78
CA GLY A 159 13.82 -1.05 12.99
C GLY A 159 14.01 0.37 12.49
N PHE A 160 15.07 0.58 11.71
CA PHE A 160 15.32 1.84 11.02
C PHE A 160 16.04 1.59 9.70
N SER A 161 15.94 2.59 8.83
CA SER A 161 16.69 2.64 7.60
C SER A 161 18.01 3.37 7.76
N ILE A 162 18.94 3.09 6.86
CA ILE A 162 20.23 3.77 6.81
C ILE A 162 20.13 5.14 6.15
N GLN A 163 19.26 5.32 5.16
CA GLN A 163 19.14 6.57 4.39
C GLN A 163 17.84 6.60 3.58
N ASN A 164 17.12 7.72 3.57
CA ASN A 164 16.06 8.00 2.60
C ASN A 164 16.66 8.35 1.23
N GLU A 165 16.20 7.70 0.17
CA GLU A 165 16.44 8.10 -1.24
C GLU A 165 17.90 8.48 -1.56
N PRO A 166 18.86 7.58 -1.26
CA PRO A 166 20.29 7.83 -1.45
C PRO A 166 20.70 8.10 -2.90
N ASP A 167 19.84 7.80 -3.86
CA ASP A 167 20.05 7.94 -5.30
C ASP A 167 19.25 9.11 -5.92
N TYR A 168 18.65 9.97 -5.09
CA TYR A 168 17.94 11.17 -5.53
C TYR A 168 18.43 12.41 -4.77
N ASP A 169 18.87 13.45 -5.50
CA ASP A 169 19.24 14.73 -4.90
C ASP A 169 18.20 15.81 -5.24
N PRO A 170 17.35 16.20 -4.28
CA PRO A 170 16.37 17.26 -4.50
C PRO A 170 16.95 18.67 -4.53
N GLY A 171 18.18 18.88 -4.03
CA GLY A 171 18.83 20.18 -3.92
C GLY A 171 18.12 21.23 -3.04
N THR A 172 16.99 20.89 -2.43
CA THR A 172 16.07 21.87 -1.80
C THR A 172 15.60 21.49 -0.40
N TYR A 173 15.74 20.23 0.00
CA TYR A 173 15.38 19.73 1.33
C TYR A 173 16.41 18.68 1.80
N GLU A 174 16.21 18.17 3.01
CA GLU A 174 17.13 17.21 3.62
C GLU A 174 17.39 16.01 2.71
N SER A 175 18.66 15.78 2.40
CA SER A 175 19.10 14.65 1.59
C SER A 175 20.55 14.30 1.90
N CYS A 176 20.95 13.09 1.55
CA CYS A 176 22.33 12.65 1.58
C CYS A 176 22.49 11.53 0.57
N LEU A 177 23.40 11.70 -0.39
CA LEU A 177 23.63 10.76 -1.47
C LEU A 177 24.52 9.61 -0.99
N TRP A 178 24.19 8.39 -1.43
CA TRP A 178 24.99 7.19 -1.20
C TRP A 178 25.01 6.31 -2.45
N ASN A 179 26.16 5.72 -2.75
CA ASN A 179 26.30 4.65 -3.73
C ASN A 179 26.42 3.29 -3.04
N SER A 180 26.38 2.20 -3.82
CA SER A 180 26.42 0.85 -3.27
C SER A 180 27.71 0.56 -2.48
N THR A 181 28.85 1.12 -2.88
CA THR A 181 30.14 0.94 -2.17
C THR A 181 30.10 1.58 -0.78
N GLU A 182 29.52 2.77 -0.65
CA GLU A 182 29.35 3.45 0.63
C GLU A 182 28.40 2.68 1.55
N PHE A 183 27.28 2.16 1.03
CA PHE A 183 26.43 1.25 1.79
C PHE A 183 27.17 -0.01 2.24
N ILE A 184 27.94 -0.64 1.35
CA ILE A 184 28.72 -1.85 1.68
C ILE A 184 29.70 -1.55 2.81
N ASN A 185 30.46 -0.45 2.72
CA ASN A 185 31.44 -0.07 3.72
C ASN A 185 30.79 0.26 5.06
N PHE A 186 29.68 1.01 5.05
CA PHE A 186 28.96 1.36 6.26
C PHE A 186 28.35 0.12 6.93
N LEU A 187 27.64 -0.73 6.19
CA LEU A 187 27.03 -1.95 6.73
C LEU A 187 28.08 -2.93 7.23
N ALA A 188 29.16 -3.17 6.47
CA ALA A 188 30.24 -4.05 6.89
C ALA A 188 30.95 -3.56 8.16
N GLY A 189 31.14 -2.25 8.29
CA GLY A 189 31.85 -1.66 9.43
C GLY A 189 30.99 -1.41 10.67
N GLN A 190 29.71 -1.11 10.49
CA GLN A 190 28.83 -0.61 11.56
C GLN A 190 27.60 -1.49 11.82
N GLY A 191 27.21 -2.36 10.88
CA GLY A 191 25.94 -3.08 10.91
C GLY A 191 25.74 -3.96 12.15
N SER A 192 26.81 -4.59 12.63
CA SER A 192 26.77 -5.47 13.82
C SER A 192 26.38 -4.72 15.10
N ARG A 193 26.55 -3.39 15.14
CA ARG A 193 26.19 -2.53 16.27
C ARG A 193 24.67 -2.39 16.43
N PHE A 194 23.89 -2.69 15.39
CA PHE A 194 22.43 -2.50 15.40
C PHE A 194 21.67 -3.61 16.13
N GLY A 195 22.34 -4.72 16.48
CA GLY A 195 21.81 -5.74 17.37
C GLY A 195 20.48 -6.32 16.87
N SER A 196 19.42 -6.18 17.66
CA SER A 196 18.09 -6.74 17.36
C SER A 196 17.21 -5.85 16.48
N TYR A 197 17.59 -4.60 16.22
CA TYR A 197 16.79 -3.73 15.37
C TYR A 197 16.81 -4.24 13.93
N LYS A 198 15.66 -4.18 13.24
CA LYS A 198 15.63 -4.46 11.81
C LYS A 198 16.27 -3.33 11.03
N VAL A 199 17.29 -3.67 10.25
CA VAL A 199 18.02 -2.70 9.44
C VAL A 199 17.46 -2.72 8.02
N MET A 200 17.04 -1.55 7.55
CA MET A 200 16.47 -1.37 6.20
C MET A 200 17.47 -0.65 5.31
N ALA A 201 17.60 -1.11 4.07
CA ALA A 201 18.41 -0.45 3.06
C ALA A 201 17.90 -0.82 1.65
N PRO A 202 18.16 0.02 0.64
CA PRO A 202 18.73 1.35 0.69
C PRO A 202 17.66 2.46 0.61
N GLU A 203 16.37 2.12 0.53
CA GLU A 203 15.26 3.06 0.26
C GLU A 203 15.49 3.89 -1.02
N SER A 204 15.90 3.21 -2.10
CA SER A 204 16.01 3.86 -3.42
C SER A 204 14.70 4.53 -3.82
N PHE A 205 14.80 5.74 -4.38
CA PHE A 205 13.67 6.57 -4.84
C PHE A 205 12.73 5.84 -5.80
N ASN A 206 13.27 4.91 -6.59
CA ASN A 206 12.53 4.17 -7.61
C ASN A 206 12.82 2.67 -7.56
N PHE A 207 13.17 2.14 -6.39
CA PHE A 207 13.46 0.72 -6.19
C PHE A 207 14.61 0.19 -7.10
N SER A 208 15.62 1.01 -7.36
CA SER A 208 16.76 0.72 -8.24
C SER A 208 17.55 -0.51 -7.78
N LYS A 209 17.48 -1.57 -8.60
CA LYS A 209 18.29 -2.79 -8.44
C LYS A 209 19.78 -2.54 -8.66
N THR A 210 20.14 -1.53 -9.45
CA THR A 210 21.54 -1.11 -9.63
C THR A 210 22.19 -0.66 -8.32
N LEU A 211 21.41 -0.03 -7.43
CA LEU A 211 21.89 0.35 -6.11
C LEU A 211 21.95 -0.85 -5.15
N THR A 212 20.94 -1.73 -5.19
CA THR A 212 20.75 -2.82 -4.22
C THR A 212 21.53 -4.10 -4.52
N ASP A 213 21.67 -4.48 -5.80
CA ASP A 213 22.31 -5.74 -6.20
C ASP A 213 23.75 -5.87 -5.66
N PRO A 214 24.61 -4.84 -5.71
CA PRO A 214 25.96 -4.97 -5.13
C PRO A 214 25.93 -5.16 -3.61
N ILE A 215 24.98 -4.52 -2.92
CA ILE A 215 24.82 -4.65 -1.45
C ILE A 215 24.38 -6.07 -1.09
N LEU A 216 23.42 -6.63 -1.84
CA LEU A 216 22.92 -8.01 -1.66
C LEU A 216 23.96 -9.08 -2.01
N ASN A 217 24.90 -8.77 -2.91
CA ASN A 217 25.97 -9.67 -3.31
C ASN A 217 27.24 -9.54 -2.47
N SER A 218 27.35 -8.50 -1.63
CA SER A 218 28.47 -8.35 -0.71
C SER A 218 28.36 -9.32 0.46
N ALA A 219 29.35 -10.19 0.63
CA ALA A 219 29.41 -11.15 1.73
C ALA A 219 29.51 -10.48 3.12
N THR A 220 30.00 -9.23 3.18
CA THR A 220 30.17 -8.49 4.44
C THR A 220 28.99 -7.56 4.76
N ALA A 221 28.28 -7.07 3.74
CA ALA A 221 27.14 -6.16 3.94
C ALA A 221 25.79 -6.88 3.93
N ALA A 222 25.60 -7.89 3.08
CA ALA A 222 24.31 -8.59 2.98
C ALA A 222 23.83 -9.20 4.31
N PRO A 223 24.68 -9.75 5.19
CA PRO A 223 24.25 -10.24 6.50
C PRO A 223 23.83 -9.13 7.49
N GLN A 224 24.19 -7.88 7.22
CA GLN A 224 24.08 -6.76 8.16
C GLN A 224 22.78 -5.95 8.01
N PHE A 225 21.93 -6.31 7.06
CA PHE A 225 20.60 -5.71 6.92
C PHE A 225 19.52 -6.75 6.65
N ASP A 226 18.28 -6.46 7.04
CA ASP A 226 17.18 -7.43 7.07
C ASP A 226 16.20 -7.23 5.90
N ILE A 227 15.98 -5.97 5.53
CA ILE A 227 14.86 -5.57 4.68
C ILE A 227 15.40 -4.80 3.49
N VAL A 228 15.08 -5.27 2.29
CA VAL A 228 15.25 -4.49 1.07
C VAL A 228 14.07 -3.53 0.98
N ALA A 229 14.36 -2.26 1.21
CA ALA A 229 13.39 -1.17 1.20
C ALA A 229 13.56 -0.30 -0.05
N GLY A 230 12.46 0.20 -0.59
CA GLY A 230 12.45 1.06 -1.76
C GLY A 230 11.12 1.80 -1.94
N HIS A 231 11.16 2.85 -2.74
CA HIS A 231 10.02 3.69 -3.10
C HIS A 231 9.59 3.40 -4.55
N LEU A 232 8.43 3.94 -4.95
CA LEU A 232 7.85 3.66 -6.27
C LEU A 232 7.79 4.86 -7.22
N TYR A 233 8.49 5.95 -6.91
CA TYR A 233 8.39 7.14 -7.73
C TYR A 233 8.93 6.90 -9.15
N GLY A 234 8.05 7.07 -10.15
CA GLY A 234 8.38 6.87 -11.56
C GLY A 234 8.50 5.40 -11.99
N VAL A 235 8.16 4.43 -11.14
CA VAL A 235 8.21 3.00 -11.45
C VAL A 235 6.94 2.29 -11.00
N SER A 236 6.72 1.08 -11.53
CA SER A 236 5.68 0.18 -11.02
C SER A 236 6.30 -0.88 -10.10
N PRO A 237 5.52 -1.43 -9.15
CA PRO A 237 5.98 -2.57 -8.36
C PRO A 237 6.50 -3.70 -9.24
N SER A 238 7.60 -4.33 -8.82
CA SER A 238 8.14 -5.50 -9.51
C SER A 238 8.75 -6.49 -8.52
N ASP A 239 8.62 -7.79 -8.79
CA ASP A 239 9.25 -8.80 -7.94
C ASP A 239 10.79 -8.63 -7.94
N TYR A 240 11.40 -9.07 -6.84
CA TYR A 240 12.84 -9.03 -6.66
C TYR A 240 13.40 -10.39 -6.19
N PRO A 241 13.56 -11.35 -7.11
CA PRO A 241 14.01 -12.71 -6.77
C PRO A 241 15.37 -12.77 -6.05
N LEU A 242 16.33 -11.90 -6.40
CA LEU A 242 17.64 -11.89 -5.74
C LEU A 242 17.50 -11.60 -4.24
N ALA A 243 16.78 -10.55 -3.87
CA ALA A 243 16.53 -10.21 -2.47
C ALA A 243 15.83 -11.36 -1.70
N ARG A 244 14.81 -11.98 -2.31
CA ARG A 244 14.13 -13.14 -1.73
C ARG A 244 15.05 -14.35 -1.56
N SER A 245 15.92 -14.62 -2.53
CA SER A 245 16.93 -15.69 -2.45
C SER A 245 17.95 -15.49 -1.32
N LYS A 246 18.14 -14.23 -0.90
CA LYS A 246 18.97 -13.84 0.26
C LYS A 246 18.17 -13.78 1.57
N GLY A 247 16.92 -14.25 1.58
CA GLY A 247 16.05 -14.26 2.75
C GLY A 247 15.61 -12.87 3.22
N LYS A 248 15.65 -11.85 2.35
CA LYS A 248 15.24 -10.48 2.71
C LYS A 248 13.75 -10.29 2.51
N GLU A 249 13.11 -9.57 3.44
CA GLU A 249 11.77 -9.04 3.20
C GLU A 249 11.86 -7.87 2.18
N LEU A 250 10.79 -7.69 1.40
CA LEU A 250 10.65 -6.57 0.46
C LEU A 250 9.64 -5.58 1.00
N TRP A 251 10.04 -4.33 1.25
CA TRP A 251 9.14 -3.31 1.76
C TRP A 251 9.09 -2.14 0.78
N MET A 252 7.87 -1.76 0.39
CA MET A 252 7.63 -0.45 -0.20
C MET A 252 7.42 0.53 0.95
N THR A 253 8.37 1.44 1.16
CA THR A 253 8.44 2.28 2.36
C THR A 253 7.96 3.72 2.17
N GLU A 254 7.75 4.15 0.93
CA GLU A 254 7.16 5.44 0.62
C GLU A 254 6.60 5.48 -0.81
N HIS A 255 5.34 5.93 -0.94
CA HIS A 255 4.81 6.42 -2.20
C HIS A 255 3.54 7.25 -1.98
N TYR A 256 3.17 8.03 -3.00
CA TYR A 256 1.81 8.51 -3.24
C TYR A 256 1.55 8.46 -4.75
N THR A 257 0.33 8.12 -5.16
CA THR A 257 0.02 7.98 -6.60
C THR A 257 -0.20 9.31 -7.33
N ASP A 258 -0.73 10.31 -6.64
CA ASP A 258 -0.94 11.67 -7.15
C ASP A 258 -1.06 12.66 -5.99
N SER A 259 -0.31 13.76 -5.99
CA SER A 259 -0.36 14.75 -4.90
C SER A 259 -1.17 15.99 -5.23
N THR A 260 -1.69 16.12 -6.46
CA THR A 260 -2.32 17.35 -6.94
C THR A 260 -3.84 17.34 -6.85
N SER A 261 -4.47 16.17 -6.82
CA SER A 261 -5.93 16.04 -6.72
C SER A 261 -6.39 15.81 -5.28
N ASP A 262 -7.66 16.13 -5.03
CA ASP A 262 -8.34 15.79 -3.78
C ASP A 262 -8.32 14.27 -3.54
N ALA A 263 -8.03 13.85 -2.30
CA ALA A 263 -7.98 12.43 -1.95
C ALA A 263 -9.31 11.67 -2.09
N ASN A 264 -10.44 12.37 -2.25
CA ASN A 264 -11.76 11.81 -2.50
C ASN A 264 -12.18 11.81 -3.98
N ASP A 265 -11.38 12.36 -4.89
CA ASP A 265 -11.62 12.17 -6.33
C ASP A 265 -11.47 10.68 -6.67
N TRP A 266 -12.60 10.01 -6.91
CA TRP A 266 -12.63 8.57 -7.14
C TRP A 266 -11.78 8.14 -8.34
N SER A 267 -11.73 8.96 -9.39
CA SER A 267 -10.94 8.67 -10.60
C SER A 267 -9.44 8.66 -10.32
N LYS A 268 -9.01 9.37 -9.27
CA LYS A 268 -7.62 9.46 -8.81
C LYS A 268 -7.34 8.54 -7.63
N ALA A 269 -8.35 8.16 -6.87
CA ALA A 269 -8.24 7.24 -5.74
C ALA A 269 -8.17 5.77 -6.20
N LEU A 270 -9.01 5.34 -7.13
CA LEU A 270 -9.06 3.93 -7.57
C LEU A 270 -7.69 3.36 -8.02
N PRO A 271 -6.81 4.11 -8.72
CA PRO A 271 -5.46 3.64 -9.03
C PRO A 271 -4.61 3.20 -7.83
N VAL A 272 -4.85 3.73 -6.62
CA VAL A 272 -4.17 3.28 -5.38
C VAL A 272 -4.42 1.78 -5.14
N ALA A 273 -5.62 1.28 -5.48
CA ALA A 273 -5.95 -0.13 -5.32
C ALA A 273 -5.08 -1.01 -6.22
N LEU A 274 -4.87 -0.58 -7.47
CA LEU A 274 -4.03 -1.30 -8.43
C LEU A 274 -2.57 -1.33 -7.98
N GLU A 275 -2.05 -0.23 -7.43
CA GLU A 275 -0.69 -0.19 -6.90
C GLU A 275 -0.50 -1.10 -5.67
N LEU A 276 -1.48 -1.12 -4.75
CA LEU A 276 -1.51 -2.06 -3.63
C LEU A 276 -1.53 -3.52 -4.12
N HIS A 277 -2.41 -3.84 -5.07
CA HIS A 277 -2.45 -5.17 -5.68
C HIS A 277 -1.12 -5.55 -6.32
N ASN A 278 -0.57 -4.68 -7.18
CA ASN A 278 0.70 -4.92 -7.87
C ASN A 278 1.86 -5.09 -6.89
N SER A 279 1.85 -4.34 -5.78
CA SER A 279 2.82 -4.49 -4.69
C SER A 279 2.72 -5.86 -4.03
N MET A 280 1.50 -6.33 -3.74
CA MET A 280 1.29 -7.64 -3.15
C MET A 280 1.67 -8.77 -4.13
N VAL A 281 1.35 -8.67 -5.42
CA VAL A 281 1.77 -9.64 -6.44
C VAL A 281 3.29 -9.64 -6.63
N SER A 282 3.94 -8.48 -6.46
CA SER A 282 5.40 -8.30 -6.48
C SER A 282 6.11 -8.79 -5.21
N ASN A 283 5.41 -9.53 -4.35
CA ASN A 283 5.92 -10.10 -3.11
C ASN A 283 6.34 -9.07 -2.04
N TYR A 284 5.82 -7.85 -2.09
CA TYR A 284 6.09 -6.87 -1.04
C TYR A 284 5.36 -7.30 0.24
N SER A 285 6.11 -7.32 1.34
CA SER A 285 5.65 -7.66 2.69
C SER A 285 5.04 -6.44 3.39
N ALA A 286 5.42 -5.23 2.99
CA ALA A 286 4.84 -3.99 3.48
C ALA A 286 4.58 -2.99 2.34
N TYR A 287 3.54 -2.18 2.52
CA TYR A 287 3.26 -0.99 1.73
C TYR A 287 3.02 0.19 2.67
N VAL A 288 3.81 1.26 2.52
CA VAL A 288 3.74 2.43 3.40
C VAL A 288 3.51 3.67 2.54
N TRP A 289 2.35 4.29 2.71
CA TRP A 289 2.04 5.57 2.07
C TRP A 289 2.96 6.68 2.60
N TRP A 290 3.03 7.80 1.88
CA TRP A 290 3.67 9.00 2.38
C TRP A 290 2.87 9.61 3.57
N TYR A 291 2.64 10.93 3.62
CA TYR A 291 1.89 11.52 4.74
C TYR A 291 0.51 10.86 4.96
N ILE A 292 0.29 10.33 6.17
CA ILE A 292 -1.02 9.76 6.57
C ILE A 292 -2.10 10.83 6.41
N ARG A 293 -1.88 12.03 6.96
CA ARG A 293 -2.80 13.17 6.87
C ARG A 293 -2.26 14.20 5.88
N ARG A 294 -2.99 14.38 4.78
CA ARG A 294 -2.72 15.42 3.76
C ARG A 294 -3.94 15.59 2.86
N SER A 295 -4.03 16.68 2.10
CA SER A 295 -5.09 16.86 1.08
C SER A 295 -5.20 15.70 0.09
N TYR A 296 -4.07 15.03 -0.19
CA TYR A 296 -3.95 13.86 -1.05
C TYR A 296 -3.75 12.54 -0.26
N GLY A 297 -3.82 12.59 1.07
CA GLY A 297 -3.44 11.51 1.97
C GLY A 297 -4.54 10.48 2.23
N LEU A 298 -4.28 9.60 3.20
CA LEU A 298 -5.24 8.61 3.68
C LEU A 298 -6.30 9.23 4.59
N LEU A 299 -5.91 10.26 5.33
CA LEU A 299 -6.79 11.18 6.04
C LEU A 299 -6.72 12.56 5.37
N THR A 300 -7.88 13.19 5.15
CA THR A 300 -7.96 14.60 4.77
C THR A 300 -7.54 15.51 5.94
N GLU A 301 -7.26 16.78 5.67
CA GLU A 301 -6.79 17.72 6.71
C GLU A 301 -7.82 17.94 7.84
N ASP A 302 -9.12 17.73 7.57
CA ASP A 302 -10.19 17.72 8.59
C ASP A 302 -10.21 16.43 9.45
N GLY A 303 -9.29 15.50 9.20
CA GLY A 303 -9.11 14.26 9.96
C GLY A 303 -10.00 13.09 9.55
N LYS A 304 -10.82 13.23 8.50
CA LYS A 304 -11.66 12.14 7.99
C LYS A 304 -10.87 11.20 7.08
N VAL A 305 -11.28 9.93 7.04
CA VAL A 305 -10.74 8.95 6.09
C VAL A 305 -11.17 9.32 4.67
N SER A 306 -10.20 9.43 3.76
CA SER A 306 -10.43 9.75 2.35
C SER A 306 -10.80 8.49 1.55
N LYS A 307 -11.19 8.63 0.27
CA LYS A 307 -11.34 7.47 -0.63
C LYS A 307 -10.05 6.66 -0.76
N ARG A 308 -8.88 7.30 -0.78
CA ARG A 308 -7.58 6.61 -0.76
C ARG A 308 -7.38 5.84 0.55
N GLY A 309 -7.79 6.42 1.69
CA GLY A 309 -7.80 5.74 2.99
C GLY A 309 -8.72 4.52 3.03
N TYR A 310 -9.95 4.61 2.49
CA TYR A 310 -10.86 3.47 2.40
C TYR A 310 -10.43 2.41 1.37
N ILE A 311 -9.61 2.77 0.38
CA ILE A 311 -8.96 1.79 -0.49
C ILE A 311 -7.85 1.06 0.27
N MET A 312 -7.02 1.80 1.03
CA MET A 312 -6.03 1.20 1.92
C MET A 312 -6.68 0.25 2.94
N SER A 313 -7.84 0.60 3.49
CA SER A 313 -8.53 -0.22 4.50
C SER A 313 -8.97 -1.59 3.96
N GLN A 314 -9.34 -1.69 2.68
CA GLN A 314 -9.67 -2.96 2.01
C GLN A 314 -8.50 -3.97 2.08
N PHE A 315 -7.27 -3.51 2.26
CA PHE A 315 -6.13 -4.38 2.57
C PHE A 315 -5.83 -4.38 4.06
N ALA A 316 -5.54 -3.21 4.63
CA ALA A 316 -4.97 -3.06 5.97
C ALA A 316 -5.85 -3.61 7.10
N LYS A 317 -7.17 -3.47 6.98
CA LYS A 317 -8.12 -3.91 8.00
C LYS A 317 -8.30 -5.43 8.04
N TYR A 318 -8.19 -6.09 6.89
CA TYR A 318 -8.53 -7.51 6.74
C TYR A 318 -7.29 -8.41 6.60
N VAL A 319 -6.24 -7.92 5.95
CA VAL A 319 -4.95 -8.61 5.79
C VAL A 319 -4.00 -8.18 6.91
N ARG A 320 -4.28 -8.66 8.12
CA ARG A 320 -3.55 -8.29 9.34
C ARG A 320 -2.10 -8.82 9.33
N PRO A 321 -1.18 -8.17 10.08
CA PRO A 321 0.21 -8.65 10.22
C PRO A 321 0.30 -10.14 10.50
N GLY A 322 1.16 -10.85 9.77
CA GLY A 322 1.31 -12.31 9.86
C GLY A 322 0.41 -13.10 8.92
N ALA A 323 -0.50 -12.45 8.17
CA ALA A 323 -1.17 -13.10 7.05
C ALA A 323 -0.14 -13.48 5.97
N THR A 324 -0.39 -14.58 5.27
CA THR A 324 0.47 -15.03 4.16
C THR A 324 -0.30 -14.90 2.85
N ARG A 325 0.31 -14.28 1.83
CA ARG A 325 -0.30 -14.27 0.49
C ARG A 325 -0.28 -15.69 -0.08
N ILE A 326 -1.38 -16.10 -0.69
CA ILE A 326 -1.55 -17.44 -1.28
C ILE A 326 -1.87 -17.33 -2.77
N ALA A 327 -1.72 -18.44 -3.51
CA ALA A 327 -2.05 -18.48 -4.92
C ALA A 327 -3.54 -18.26 -5.15
N ALA A 328 -3.83 -17.37 -6.11
CA ALA A 328 -5.16 -17.11 -6.63
C ALA A 328 -5.07 -16.80 -8.13
N THR A 329 -6.15 -17.02 -8.88
CA THR A 329 -6.28 -16.45 -10.24
C THR A 329 -6.17 -14.94 -10.14
N GLU A 330 -5.05 -14.36 -10.58
CA GLU A 330 -4.78 -12.93 -10.43
C GLU A 330 -5.71 -12.06 -11.29
N LYS A 331 -5.98 -12.51 -12.52
CA LYS A 331 -6.68 -11.70 -13.54
C LYS A 331 -7.83 -12.48 -14.19
N PRO A 332 -8.95 -12.73 -13.47
CA PRO A 332 -10.08 -13.50 -13.98
C PRO A 332 -10.83 -12.79 -15.13
N TYR A 333 -10.75 -11.46 -15.20
CA TYR A 333 -11.18 -10.66 -16.34
C TYR A 333 -10.06 -9.67 -16.71
N SER A 334 -10.12 -9.07 -17.91
CA SER A 334 -9.11 -8.10 -18.35
C SER A 334 -9.04 -6.84 -17.48
N ASP A 335 -10.13 -6.51 -16.78
CA ASP A 335 -10.35 -5.35 -15.93
C ASP A 335 -10.50 -5.69 -14.44
N VAL A 336 -10.29 -6.95 -14.05
CA VAL A 336 -10.39 -7.41 -12.66
C VAL A 336 -9.07 -7.96 -12.16
N TYR A 337 -8.67 -7.54 -10.97
CA TYR A 337 -7.42 -7.93 -10.30
C TYR A 337 -7.74 -8.53 -8.94
N VAL A 338 -7.12 -9.68 -8.61
CA VAL A 338 -7.40 -10.43 -7.38
C VAL A 338 -6.13 -10.87 -6.68
N THR A 339 -6.07 -10.64 -5.38
CA THR A 339 -5.10 -11.26 -4.47
C THR A 339 -5.83 -11.99 -3.35
N ALA A 340 -5.25 -13.09 -2.85
CA ALA A 340 -5.79 -13.84 -1.73
C ALA A 340 -4.73 -14.07 -0.65
N PHE A 341 -5.20 -14.17 0.59
CA PHE A 341 -4.38 -14.27 1.77
C PHE A 341 -4.98 -15.29 2.73
N LYS A 342 -4.11 -15.99 3.46
CA LYS A 342 -4.48 -16.79 4.63
C LYS A 342 -4.03 -16.04 5.87
N THR A 343 -4.98 -15.64 6.71
CA THR A 343 -4.68 -15.00 8.00
C THR A 343 -3.99 -15.97 8.95
N SER A 344 -3.33 -15.46 9.99
CA SER A 344 -2.73 -16.30 11.03
C SER A 344 -3.75 -17.16 11.79
N ALA A 345 -5.03 -16.75 11.80
CA ALA A 345 -6.14 -17.53 12.32
C ALA A 345 -6.71 -18.57 11.33
N GLY A 346 -6.10 -18.72 10.15
CA GLY A 346 -6.50 -19.69 9.14
C GLY A 346 -7.62 -19.24 8.19
N LYS A 347 -8.26 -18.09 8.44
CA LYS A 347 -9.30 -17.54 7.55
C LYS A 347 -8.74 -17.09 6.21
N LEU A 348 -9.52 -17.27 5.14
CA LEU A 348 -9.22 -16.70 3.82
C LEU A 348 -9.66 -15.23 3.76
N VAL A 349 -8.85 -14.40 3.11
CA VAL A 349 -9.20 -13.03 2.73
C VAL A 349 -8.90 -12.87 1.25
N VAL A 350 -9.87 -12.42 0.46
CA VAL A 350 -9.70 -12.17 -0.99
C VAL A 350 -10.00 -10.71 -1.25
N VAL A 351 -9.05 -9.99 -1.85
CA VAL A 351 -9.25 -8.60 -2.29
C VAL A 351 -9.38 -8.60 -3.81
N ALA A 352 -10.49 -8.09 -4.32
CA ALA A 352 -10.83 -8.03 -5.74
C ALA A 352 -11.14 -6.60 -6.17
N ILE A 353 -10.41 -6.13 -7.17
CA ILE A 353 -10.54 -4.79 -7.74
C ILE A 353 -11.20 -4.92 -9.10
N ASN A 354 -12.35 -4.29 -9.30
CA ASN A 354 -12.96 -4.12 -10.60
C ASN A 354 -12.65 -2.72 -11.12
N ASN A 355 -11.72 -2.62 -12.07
CA ASN A 355 -11.35 -1.36 -12.72
C ASN A 355 -12.20 -1.09 -13.98
N GLY A 356 -13.19 -1.94 -14.26
CA GLY A 356 -14.09 -1.82 -15.39
C GLY A 356 -15.35 -1.00 -15.09
N THR A 357 -16.14 -0.78 -16.14
CA THR A 357 -17.41 -0.04 -16.09
C THR A 357 -18.63 -0.93 -15.98
N SER A 358 -18.45 -2.25 -16.00
CA SER A 358 -19.51 -3.25 -15.85
C SER A 358 -19.39 -4.02 -14.53
N GLN A 359 -20.52 -4.44 -13.97
CA GLN A 359 -20.53 -5.42 -12.90
C GLN A 359 -19.93 -6.75 -13.39
N ARG A 360 -19.17 -7.43 -12.53
CA ARG A 360 -18.56 -8.73 -12.82
C ARG A 360 -19.02 -9.77 -11.81
N GLN A 361 -19.17 -11.02 -12.26
CA GLN A 361 -19.49 -12.15 -11.41
C GLN A 361 -18.24 -13.04 -11.25
N LEU A 362 -17.89 -13.37 -10.02
CA LEU A 362 -16.74 -14.22 -9.69
C LEU A 362 -17.22 -15.51 -9.02
N GLN A 363 -16.63 -16.64 -9.42
CA GLN A 363 -16.74 -17.91 -8.70
C GLN A 363 -15.49 -18.07 -7.83
N LEU A 364 -15.63 -17.77 -6.53
CA LEU A 364 -14.56 -17.92 -5.55
C LEU A 364 -14.46 -19.40 -5.14
N GLN A 365 -13.45 -20.11 -5.64
CA GLN A 365 -13.24 -21.52 -5.31
C GLN A 365 -12.44 -21.63 -4.01
N ALA A 366 -13.15 -21.75 -2.88
CA ALA A 366 -12.56 -21.85 -1.56
C ALA A 366 -12.41 -23.30 -1.07
N GLY A 367 -13.01 -24.27 -1.75
CA GLY A 367 -13.04 -25.66 -1.29
C GLY A 367 -13.66 -25.76 0.11
N SER A 368 -13.03 -26.51 1.01
CA SER A 368 -13.43 -26.61 2.42
C SER A 368 -12.81 -25.54 3.32
N ALA A 369 -12.09 -24.57 2.77
CA ALA A 369 -11.37 -23.56 3.57
C ALA A 369 -12.25 -22.40 4.07
N ALA A 370 -13.48 -22.29 3.57
CA ALA A 370 -14.49 -21.34 4.05
C ALA A 370 -15.90 -21.90 3.85
N THR A 371 -16.83 -21.54 4.73
CA THR A 371 -18.27 -21.90 4.61
C THR A 371 -19.09 -20.78 3.99
N SER A 372 -18.64 -19.54 4.15
CA SER A 372 -19.20 -18.35 3.51
C SER A 372 -18.14 -17.26 3.42
N PHE A 373 -18.42 -16.22 2.64
CA PHE A 373 -17.64 -14.99 2.61
C PHE A 373 -18.51 -13.80 3.01
N THR A 374 -18.02 -12.98 3.94
CA THR A 374 -18.56 -11.64 4.20
C THR A 374 -17.86 -10.66 3.27
N LYS A 375 -18.61 -9.90 2.48
CA LYS A 375 -18.08 -8.89 1.55
C LYS A 375 -18.12 -7.50 2.17
N TYR A 376 -17.03 -6.76 2.01
CA TYR A 376 -16.94 -5.32 2.22
C TYR A 376 -16.54 -4.64 0.92
N ARG A 377 -16.96 -3.39 0.71
CA ARG A 377 -16.77 -2.69 -0.56
C ARG A 377 -16.50 -1.20 -0.40
N THR A 378 -15.61 -0.68 -1.23
CA THR A 378 -15.40 0.75 -1.46
C THR A 378 -15.69 1.07 -2.94
N THR A 379 -16.50 2.10 -3.19
CA THR A 379 -16.80 2.65 -4.52
C THR A 379 -16.74 4.19 -4.45
N SER A 380 -17.15 4.91 -5.50
CA SER A 380 -17.38 6.36 -5.40
C SER A 380 -18.43 6.73 -4.34
N ALA A 381 -19.42 5.87 -4.09
CA ALA A 381 -20.53 6.13 -3.15
C ALA A 381 -20.37 5.40 -1.80
N ASP A 382 -19.56 4.35 -1.73
CA ASP A 382 -19.44 3.46 -0.57
C ASP A 382 -18.03 3.49 0.02
N ASN A 383 -17.91 3.26 1.33
CA ASN A 383 -16.69 3.46 2.12
C ASN A 383 -16.43 2.27 3.05
N ASP A 384 -15.77 1.23 2.53
CA ASP A 384 -15.50 -0.02 3.27
C ASP A 384 -16.76 -0.58 3.97
N GLY A 385 -17.89 -0.47 3.28
CA GLY A 385 -19.20 -0.83 3.79
C GLY A 385 -19.49 -2.31 3.63
N TYR A 386 -20.28 -2.88 4.56
CA TYR A 386 -20.80 -4.24 4.42
C TYR A 386 -21.64 -4.36 3.14
N ALA A 387 -21.34 -5.36 2.32
CA ALA A 387 -21.94 -5.57 1.00
C ALA A 387 -22.49 -6.98 0.81
N GLY A 388 -22.82 -7.68 1.89
CA GLY A 388 -23.51 -8.97 1.88
C GLY A 388 -22.68 -10.16 2.34
N GLN A 389 -23.34 -11.31 2.44
CA GLN A 389 -22.74 -12.61 2.74
C GLN A 389 -23.02 -13.58 1.59
N TYR A 390 -21.99 -14.35 1.22
CA TYR A 390 -22.02 -15.26 0.08
C TYR A 390 -21.68 -16.68 0.56
N THR A 391 -22.68 -17.57 0.56
CA THR A 391 -22.51 -18.97 0.98
C THR A 391 -21.62 -19.73 0.01
N VAL A 392 -20.76 -20.60 0.55
CA VAL A 392 -19.96 -21.55 -0.23
C VAL A 392 -20.76 -22.84 -0.37
N THR A 393 -21.16 -23.16 -1.60
CA THR A 393 -21.88 -24.40 -1.95
C THR A 393 -21.03 -25.22 -2.91
N GLY A 394 -20.78 -26.48 -2.60
CA GLY A 394 -19.89 -27.33 -3.42
C GLY A 394 -18.45 -26.79 -3.50
N GLY A 395 -17.99 -26.07 -2.48
CA GLY A 395 -16.66 -25.46 -2.43
C GLY A 395 -16.52 -24.15 -3.20
N VAL A 396 -17.62 -23.58 -3.73
CA VAL A 396 -17.62 -22.34 -4.50
C VAL A 396 -18.62 -21.34 -3.93
N ALA A 397 -18.22 -20.07 -3.80
CA ALA A 397 -19.14 -18.96 -3.61
C ALA A 397 -19.24 -18.12 -4.89
N THR A 398 -20.47 -17.84 -5.33
CA THR A 398 -20.72 -16.95 -6.48
C THR A 398 -20.97 -15.53 -5.98
N ALA A 399 -20.03 -14.62 -6.23
CA ALA A 399 -20.09 -13.24 -5.78
C ALA A 399 -20.15 -12.24 -6.94
N TYR A 400 -20.69 -11.05 -6.68
CA TYR A 400 -20.72 -9.96 -7.63
C TYR A 400 -19.84 -8.81 -7.15
N ILE A 401 -19.10 -8.18 -8.06
CA ILE A 401 -18.30 -6.99 -7.80
C ILE A 401 -18.73 -5.85 -8.73
N ASP A 402 -18.96 -4.68 -8.14
CA ASP A 402 -19.53 -3.52 -8.82
C ASP A 402 -18.50 -2.86 -9.74
N PRO A 403 -18.91 -2.10 -10.78
CA PRO A 403 -17.96 -1.35 -11.61
C PRO A 403 -17.18 -0.33 -10.77
N GLY A 404 -15.91 -0.10 -11.13
CA GLY A 404 -15.03 0.84 -10.45
C GLY A 404 -15.04 0.68 -8.93
N SER A 405 -14.72 -0.51 -8.44
CA SER A 405 -14.83 -0.88 -7.02
C SER A 405 -13.65 -1.68 -6.49
N VAL A 406 -13.44 -1.60 -5.18
CA VAL A 406 -12.54 -2.48 -4.42
C VAL A 406 -13.38 -3.28 -3.43
N ASN A 407 -13.21 -4.60 -3.41
CA ASN A 407 -14.05 -5.51 -2.65
C ASN A 407 -13.17 -6.46 -1.85
N THR A 408 -13.47 -6.64 -0.58
CA THR A 408 -12.79 -7.62 0.27
C THR A 408 -13.77 -8.66 0.78
N PHE A 409 -13.44 -9.92 0.53
CA PHE A 409 -14.20 -11.08 0.98
C PHE A 409 -13.45 -11.75 2.12
N VAL A 410 -14.06 -11.81 3.29
CA VAL A 410 -13.51 -12.45 4.49
C VAL A 410 -14.23 -13.77 4.72
N GLY A 411 -13.48 -14.88 4.67
CA GLY A 411 -14.00 -16.22 4.88
C GLY A 411 -14.43 -16.47 6.33
N GLN A 412 -15.54 -17.19 6.50
CA GLN A 412 -16.07 -17.64 7.79
C GLN A 412 -15.90 -19.15 8.01
#